data_AF-A0AAW5R0N5-F1
#
_entry.id   AF-A0AAW5R0N5-F1
#
_cell.length_a   1.000
_cell.length_b   1.000
_cell.length_c   1.000
_cell.angle_alpha   90.00
_cell.angle_beta   90.00
_cell.angle_gamma   90.00
#
_symmetry.space_group_name_H-M   'P 1'
#
loop_
_entity.id
_entity.type
_entity.pdbx_description
1 polymer ?
#
loop_
_entity_poly.entity_id
_entity_poly.type
_entity_poly.pdbx_seq_one_letter_code
_entity_poly.pdbx_strand_id
1 'polypeptide(L)'
;MAFGVFIHRFDSIYDDSPAERYQFPKQYLSRVNSCVGDWIVYYEPRKVPDTRGYFAIARVLQVIPDPGVDGMFIAVIEPGSYLEFPNPVPFSDVEGVVERGLLNNEGRVSGRAQSAVRDLSPDDFARIVTIGLNDDSPVLPRGIEEELNVPGFEEAQAPFEYEIERNRTTFLSSRIVRDRIFRRIVLRAYDERCAIAGLKFINGGGRAEVAAAHIRPVEANGPDTVSNGIALSGTAHWMFDRGLISLSDDLEILISRQVNDQESIRTFINKSGRALSPSRPSDRPHPAFLKWHRENCFKH
;
A
#
# COMPACT_ATOMS: atom_id res chain seq x y z
N MET A 1 24.13 -6.21 -2.97
CA MET A 1 22.72 -6.07 -2.62
C MET A 1 22.21 -7.42 -2.18
N ALA A 2 21.79 -7.53 -0.93
CA ALA A 2 21.14 -8.72 -0.40
C ALA A 2 19.65 -8.42 -0.25
N PHE A 3 18.86 -8.85 -1.24
CA PHE A 3 17.40 -8.72 -1.17
C PHE A 3 16.83 -9.85 -0.31
N GLY A 4 15.63 -9.63 0.24
CA GLY A 4 14.94 -10.64 1.04
C GLY A 4 13.45 -10.70 0.74
N VAL A 5 12.84 -11.84 1.06
CA VAL A 5 11.38 -11.99 1.14
C VAL A 5 10.96 -12.10 2.59
N PHE A 6 10.04 -11.24 3.01
CA PHE A 6 9.45 -11.22 4.34
C PHE A 6 8.00 -11.69 4.22
N ILE A 7 7.66 -12.77 4.92
CA ILE A 7 6.30 -13.29 4.95
C ILE A 7 5.49 -12.42 5.91
N HIS A 8 4.46 -11.76 5.38
CA HIS A 8 3.51 -11.02 6.18
C HIS A 8 2.15 -11.71 6.14
N ARG A 9 1.51 -11.77 7.30
CA ARG A 9 0.17 -12.34 7.47
C ARG A 9 -0.67 -11.35 8.25
N PHE A 10 -1.74 -10.87 7.64
CA PHE A 10 -2.63 -9.91 8.29
C PHE A 10 -3.32 -10.49 9.54
N ASP A 11 -3.55 -11.80 9.56
CA ASP A 11 -4.13 -12.53 10.70
C ASP A 11 -3.08 -12.95 11.75
N SER A 12 -1.84 -12.48 11.63
CA SER A 12 -0.80 -12.83 12.59
C SER A 12 -1.02 -12.12 13.93
N ILE A 13 -0.51 -12.75 14.98
CA ILE A 13 -0.49 -12.19 16.34
C ILE A 13 0.55 -11.08 16.53
N TYR A 14 1.34 -10.77 15.51
CA TYR A 14 2.44 -9.80 15.57
C TYR A 14 1.95 -8.40 15.23
N ASP A 15 2.52 -7.39 15.89
CA ASP A 15 2.20 -5.97 15.73
C ASP A 15 2.93 -5.37 14.52
N ASP A 16 2.75 -6.01 13.37
CA ASP A 16 3.38 -5.64 12.11
C ASP A 16 2.59 -4.51 11.43
N SER A 17 3.31 -3.45 11.06
CA SER A 17 2.84 -2.43 10.13
C SER A 17 3.81 -2.47 8.96
N PRO A 18 3.49 -3.15 7.84
CA PRO A 18 4.47 -3.39 6.76
C PRO A 18 5.20 -2.14 6.24
N ALA A 19 4.59 -0.96 6.42
CA ALA A 19 5.17 0.32 6.06
C ALA A 19 6.11 0.95 7.11
N GLU A 20 6.08 0.48 8.36
CA GLU A 20 6.80 1.07 9.49
C GLU A 20 7.71 0.04 10.19
N ARG A 21 7.25 -1.19 10.38
CA ARG A 21 7.96 -2.23 11.14
C ARG A 21 7.54 -3.66 10.81
N TYR A 22 8.48 -4.58 10.95
CA TYR A 22 8.26 -6.03 10.87
C TYR A 22 8.92 -6.75 12.04
N GLN A 23 8.14 -7.47 12.85
CA GLN A 23 8.59 -8.20 14.03
C GLN A 23 8.98 -9.64 13.68
N PHE A 24 10.11 -10.13 14.22
CA PHE A 24 10.59 -11.47 13.92
C PHE A 24 11.42 -12.09 15.05
N PRO A 25 11.46 -13.43 15.17
CA PRO A 25 12.27 -14.12 16.19
C PRO A 25 13.76 -14.17 15.84
N LYS A 26 14.61 -14.28 16.88
CA LYS A 26 16.09 -14.32 16.80
C LYS A 26 16.68 -15.22 15.70
N GLN A 27 16.02 -16.33 15.35
CA GLN A 27 16.49 -17.25 14.30
C GLN A 27 16.64 -16.61 12.91
N TYR A 28 15.95 -15.50 12.64
CA TYR A 28 16.06 -14.75 11.37
C TYR A 28 17.01 -13.56 11.45
N LEU A 29 17.56 -13.25 12.63
CA LEU A 29 18.37 -12.04 12.86
C LEU A 29 19.51 -11.86 11.87
N SER A 30 20.26 -12.93 11.58
CA SER A 30 21.36 -12.86 10.61
C SER A 30 20.89 -12.50 9.20
N ARG A 31 19.72 -12.99 8.77
CA ARG A 31 19.17 -12.76 7.42
C ARG A 31 18.54 -11.38 7.29
N VAL A 32 17.85 -10.93 8.34
CA VAL A 32 17.28 -9.57 8.36
C VAL A 32 18.40 -8.54 8.40
N ASN A 33 19.45 -8.77 9.19
CA ASN A 33 20.61 -7.87 9.24
C ASN A 33 21.32 -7.75 7.89
N SER A 34 21.38 -8.80 7.07
CA SER A 34 21.94 -8.68 5.72
C SER A 34 21.07 -7.84 4.78
N CYS A 35 19.79 -7.64 5.07
CA CYS A 35 18.90 -6.79 4.27
C CYS A 35 18.92 -5.31 4.70
N VAL A 36 19.65 -4.94 5.77
CA VAL A 36 19.73 -3.55 6.24
C VAL A 36 20.36 -2.67 5.17
N GLY A 37 19.65 -1.61 4.78
CA GLY A 37 20.04 -0.72 3.69
C GLY A 37 19.64 -1.20 2.29
N ASP A 38 19.06 -2.40 2.17
CA ASP A 38 18.60 -3.02 0.92
C ASP A 38 17.07 -3.19 0.89
N TRP A 39 16.54 -3.52 -0.30
CA TRP A 39 15.11 -3.73 -0.52
C TRP A 39 14.66 -5.14 -0.16
N ILE A 40 13.43 -5.27 0.30
CA ILE A 40 12.74 -6.53 0.52
C ILE A 40 11.44 -6.58 -0.27
N VAL A 41 10.91 -7.78 -0.45
CA VAL A 41 9.58 -8.04 -0.97
C VAL A 41 8.72 -8.65 0.13
N TYR A 42 7.51 -8.15 0.33
CA TYR A 42 6.53 -8.79 1.19
C TYR A 42 5.75 -9.86 0.43
N TYR A 43 5.56 -11.02 1.08
CA TYR A 43 4.82 -12.15 0.55
C TYR A 43 3.73 -12.62 1.51
N GLU A 44 2.53 -12.84 0.99
CA GLU A 44 1.43 -13.48 1.68
C GLU A 44 1.33 -14.96 1.26
N PRO A 45 1.27 -15.92 2.20
CA PRO A 45 1.17 -17.33 1.87
C PRO A 45 -0.20 -17.74 1.31
N ARG A 46 -0.21 -18.70 0.38
CA ARG A 46 -1.42 -19.28 -0.24
C ARG A 46 -2.48 -19.84 0.70
N LYS A 47 -2.13 -20.14 1.95
CA LYS A 47 -3.07 -20.66 2.95
C LYS A 47 -4.02 -19.58 3.50
N VAL A 48 -3.79 -18.32 3.16
CA VAL A 48 -4.65 -17.19 3.50
C VAL A 48 -5.70 -17.02 2.38
N PRO A 49 -7.01 -16.98 2.71
CA PRO A 49 -8.05 -16.62 1.73
C PRO A 49 -7.73 -15.28 1.06
N ASP A 50 -7.95 -15.17 -0.25
CA ASP A 50 -7.67 -13.96 -1.04
C ASP A 50 -6.21 -13.46 -0.90
N THR A 51 -5.25 -14.40 -0.81
CA THR A 51 -3.81 -14.10 -0.75
C THR A 51 -3.35 -13.26 -1.95
N ARG A 52 -2.55 -12.23 -1.67
CA ARG A 52 -1.92 -11.41 -2.70
C ARG A 52 -0.67 -12.04 -3.32
N GLY A 53 -0.12 -13.12 -2.76
CA GLY A 53 1.23 -13.56 -3.12
C GLY A 53 2.26 -12.48 -2.77
N TYR A 54 3.16 -12.13 -3.69
CA TYR A 54 4.07 -11.00 -3.47
C TYR A 54 3.32 -9.70 -3.73
N PHE A 55 3.29 -8.81 -2.74
CA PHE A 55 2.33 -7.71 -2.78
C PHE A 55 2.92 -6.33 -2.54
N ALA A 56 4.12 -6.22 -2.01
CA ALA A 56 4.75 -4.93 -1.76
C ALA A 56 6.26 -5.06 -1.69
N ILE A 57 6.94 -3.92 -1.76
CA ILE A 57 8.35 -3.78 -1.44
C ILE A 57 8.54 -2.75 -0.34
N ALA A 58 9.67 -2.83 0.36
CA ALA A 58 10.10 -1.85 1.34
C ALA A 58 11.62 -1.89 1.50
N ARG A 59 12.21 -0.85 2.08
CA ARG A 59 13.64 -0.84 2.39
C ARG A 59 13.84 -0.94 3.90
N VAL A 60 14.72 -1.83 4.34
CA VAL A 60 15.00 -2.00 5.78
C VAL A 60 15.99 -0.93 6.22
N LEU A 61 15.60 -0.09 7.18
CA LEU A 61 16.44 0.97 7.72
C LEU A 61 17.43 0.43 8.76
N GLN A 62 16.93 -0.34 9.72
CA GLN A 62 17.73 -0.90 10.81
C GLN A 62 17.00 -2.06 11.49
N VAL A 63 17.71 -2.79 12.34
CA VAL A 63 17.14 -3.83 13.21
C VAL A 63 17.37 -3.45 14.66
N ILE A 64 16.32 -3.49 15.47
CA ILE A 64 16.39 -3.23 16.91
C ILE A 64 15.78 -4.41 17.69
N PRO A 65 16.22 -4.66 18.94
CA PRO A 65 15.50 -5.56 19.84
C PRO A 65 14.08 -5.05 20.09
N ASP A 66 13.12 -5.96 20.23
CA ASP A 66 11.76 -5.58 20.60
C ASP A 66 11.70 -5.22 22.10
N PRO A 67 11.30 -4.00 22.48
CA PRO A 67 11.24 -3.60 23.89
C PRO A 67 10.08 -4.25 24.66
N GLY A 68 9.06 -4.76 23.96
CA GLY A 68 7.87 -5.36 24.55
C GLY A 68 7.93 -6.88 24.66
N VAL A 69 8.76 -7.55 23.85
CA VAL A 69 8.83 -9.02 23.80
C VAL A 69 10.27 -9.51 23.75
N ASP A 70 10.72 -10.18 24.83
CA ASP A 70 12.07 -10.72 24.90
C ASP A 70 12.32 -11.80 23.82
N GLY A 71 13.52 -11.81 23.25
CA GLY A 71 13.91 -12.72 22.16
C GLY A 71 13.35 -12.37 20.78
N MET A 72 12.54 -11.31 20.67
CA MET A 72 12.04 -10.77 19.40
C MET A 72 12.82 -9.53 18.97
N PHE A 73 12.79 -9.27 17.67
CA PHE A 73 13.45 -8.14 17.03
C PHE A 73 12.48 -7.46 16.07
N ILE A 74 12.73 -6.18 15.81
CA ILE A 74 11.95 -5.37 14.89
C ILE A 74 12.89 -4.89 13.77
N ALA A 75 12.53 -5.19 12.52
CA ALA A 75 13.07 -4.53 11.35
C ALA A 75 12.30 -3.21 11.16
N VAL A 76 12.97 -2.09 11.35
CA VAL A 76 12.40 -0.76 11.11
C VAL A 76 12.47 -0.48 9.62
N ILE A 77 11.35 -0.07 9.03
CA ILE A 77 11.25 0.24 7.61
C ILE A 77 11.60 1.70 7.36
N GLU A 78 12.38 1.97 6.31
CA GLU A 78 12.73 3.34 5.91
C GLU A 78 11.45 4.12 5.55
N PRO A 79 11.16 5.26 6.20
CA PRO A 79 9.97 6.05 5.91
C PRO A 79 9.87 6.41 4.43
N GLY A 80 8.69 6.21 3.85
CA GLY A 80 8.45 6.49 2.43
C GLY A 80 9.09 5.47 1.47
N SER A 81 9.67 4.36 1.94
CA SER A 81 10.16 3.29 1.07
C SER A 81 9.07 2.27 0.71
N TYR A 82 8.10 2.01 1.59
CA TYR A 82 7.04 1.02 1.37
C TYR A 82 6.23 1.33 0.11
N LEU A 83 6.09 0.37 -0.79
CA LEU A 83 5.28 0.52 -1.99
C LEU A 83 4.49 -0.78 -2.23
N GLU A 84 3.17 -0.69 -2.15
CA GLU A 84 2.28 -1.79 -2.49
C GLU A 84 2.13 -1.92 -4.02
N PHE A 85 2.16 -3.15 -4.52
CA PHE A 85 2.02 -3.42 -5.93
C PHE A 85 0.57 -3.20 -6.38
N PRO A 86 0.35 -2.44 -7.47
CA PRO A 86 -0.99 -2.29 -8.04
C PRO A 86 -1.57 -3.61 -8.57
N ASN A 87 -0.70 -4.58 -8.90
CA ASN A 87 -1.08 -5.91 -9.31
C ASN A 87 -0.23 -6.91 -8.54
N PRO A 88 -0.75 -7.52 -7.46
CA PRO A 88 -0.01 -8.50 -6.70
C PRO A 88 0.45 -9.69 -7.54
N VAL A 89 1.67 -10.15 -7.29
CA VAL A 89 2.33 -11.19 -8.08
C VAL A 89 2.08 -12.55 -7.46
N PRO A 90 1.47 -13.49 -8.19
CA PRO A 90 1.21 -14.82 -7.64
C PRO A 90 2.51 -15.57 -7.35
N PHE A 91 2.45 -16.54 -6.44
CA PHE A 91 3.62 -17.39 -6.15
C PHE A 91 4.12 -18.18 -7.38
N SER A 92 3.19 -18.53 -8.28
CA SER A 92 3.49 -19.18 -9.56
C SER A 92 2.53 -18.67 -10.63
N ASP A 93 3.00 -18.60 -11.86
CA ASP A 93 2.24 -18.25 -13.06
C ASP A 93 2.24 -19.43 -14.06
N VAL A 94 1.92 -19.14 -15.33
CA VAL A 94 1.91 -20.14 -16.41
C VAL A 94 3.31 -20.67 -16.77
N GLU A 95 4.37 -19.93 -16.48
CA GLU A 95 5.76 -20.32 -16.73
C GLU A 95 6.38 -21.07 -15.54
N GLY A 96 5.74 -21.02 -14.37
CA GLY A 96 6.14 -21.78 -13.19
C GLY A 96 6.25 -20.91 -11.94
N VAL A 97 7.18 -21.24 -11.04
CA VAL A 97 7.38 -20.48 -9.80
C VAL A 97 8.10 -19.17 -10.09
N VAL A 98 7.53 -18.05 -9.61
CA VAL A 98 8.06 -16.72 -9.89
C VAL A 98 9.42 -16.51 -9.19
N GLU A 99 9.62 -17.05 -8.00
CA GLU A 99 10.92 -17.06 -7.31
C GLU A 99 11.70 -18.32 -7.69
N ARG A 100 12.57 -18.23 -8.71
CA ARG A 100 13.29 -19.38 -9.27
C ARG A 100 14.30 -19.95 -8.28
N GLY A 101 14.85 -19.12 -7.38
CA GLY A 101 15.74 -19.56 -6.30
C GLY A 101 15.13 -20.55 -5.30
N LEU A 102 13.80 -20.75 -5.32
CA LEU A 102 13.14 -21.76 -4.49
C LEU A 102 13.21 -23.18 -5.08
N LEU A 103 13.53 -23.33 -6.36
CA LEU A 103 13.55 -24.62 -7.03
C LEU A 103 14.84 -25.38 -6.69
N ASN A 104 14.71 -26.67 -6.39
CA ASN A 104 15.84 -27.58 -6.29
C ASN A 104 16.28 -28.07 -7.69
N ASN A 105 17.33 -28.88 -7.76
CA ASN A 105 17.84 -29.45 -9.02
C ASN A 105 16.82 -30.30 -9.79
N GLU A 106 15.75 -30.76 -9.13
CA GLU A 106 14.64 -31.52 -9.73
C GLU A 106 13.46 -30.63 -10.16
N GLY A 107 13.59 -29.29 -10.04
CA GLY A 107 12.51 -28.34 -10.35
C GLY A 107 11.37 -28.31 -9.32
N ARG A 108 11.58 -28.84 -8.11
CA ARG A 108 10.60 -28.85 -7.02
C ARG A 108 10.84 -27.70 -6.05
N VAL A 109 9.76 -27.13 -5.52
CA VAL A 109 9.82 -26.08 -4.50
C VAL A 109 10.45 -26.61 -3.21
N SER A 110 11.51 -25.96 -2.77
CA SER A 110 12.20 -26.29 -1.52
C SER A 110 11.41 -25.82 -0.29
N GLY A 111 11.69 -26.45 0.86
CA GLY A 111 11.11 -26.06 2.15
C GLY A 111 11.43 -24.60 2.56
N ARG A 112 12.42 -23.96 1.92
CA ARG A 112 12.74 -22.53 2.11
C ARG A 112 11.55 -21.62 1.83
N ALA A 113 10.62 -22.03 0.96
CA ALA A 113 9.40 -21.28 0.65
C ALA A 113 8.52 -21.01 1.89
N GLN A 114 8.67 -21.80 2.96
CA GLN A 114 7.91 -21.64 4.20
C GLN A 114 8.61 -20.75 5.24
N SER A 115 9.87 -20.36 5.00
CA SER A 115 10.62 -19.52 5.94
C SER A 115 10.06 -18.11 5.96
N ALA A 116 9.81 -17.58 7.16
CA ALA A 116 9.23 -16.24 7.33
C ALA A 116 10.14 -15.14 6.77
N VAL A 117 11.45 -15.31 6.89
CA VAL A 117 12.45 -14.48 6.20
C VAL A 117 13.36 -15.40 5.40
N ARG A 118 13.57 -15.07 4.12
CA ARG A 118 14.48 -15.78 3.23
C ARG A 118 15.20 -14.82 2.29
N ASP A 119 16.36 -15.23 1.82
CA ASP A 119 17.16 -14.46 0.85
C ASP A 119 16.50 -14.51 -0.53
N LEU A 120 16.62 -13.42 -1.29
CA LEU A 120 16.08 -13.29 -2.63
C LEU A 120 17.20 -12.91 -3.60
N SER A 121 17.27 -13.61 -4.73
CA SER A 121 18.25 -13.28 -5.76
C SER A 121 17.90 -11.93 -6.42
N PRO A 122 18.89 -11.14 -6.90
CA PRO A 122 18.62 -9.92 -7.67
C PRO A 122 17.70 -10.15 -8.87
N ASP A 123 17.87 -11.27 -9.59
CA ASP A 123 17.04 -11.62 -10.75
C ASP A 123 15.58 -11.91 -10.36
N ASP A 124 15.35 -12.61 -9.25
CA ASP A 124 14.00 -12.87 -8.74
C ASP A 124 13.35 -11.58 -8.22
N PHE A 125 14.11 -10.73 -7.52
CA PHE A 125 13.65 -9.41 -7.09
C PHE A 125 13.21 -8.55 -8.28
N ALA A 126 14.08 -8.41 -9.29
CA ALA A 126 13.79 -7.63 -10.49
C ALA A 126 12.55 -8.16 -11.23
N ARG A 127 12.38 -9.48 -11.30
CA ARG A 127 11.21 -10.12 -11.92
C ARG A 127 9.93 -9.81 -11.17
N ILE A 128 9.90 -10.03 -9.85
CA ILE A 128 8.74 -9.75 -9.02
C ILE A 128 8.35 -8.28 -9.11
N VAL A 129 9.30 -7.36 -9.01
CA VAL A 129 9.03 -5.91 -9.12
C VAL A 129 8.51 -5.54 -10.51
N THR A 130 9.04 -6.13 -11.58
CA THR A 130 8.57 -5.87 -12.95
C THR A 130 7.11 -6.29 -13.13
N ILE A 131 6.76 -7.50 -12.68
CA ILE A 131 5.39 -7.99 -12.78
C ILE A 131 4.46 -7.17 -11.87
N GLY A 132 4.89 -6.89 -10.63
CA GLY A 132 4.08 -6.21 -9.63
C GLY A 132 3.72 -4.77 -10.00
N LEU A 133 4.67 -4.06 -10.64
CA LEU A 133 4.49 -2.68 -11.08
C LEU A 133 3.96 -2.55 -12.51
N ASN A 134 3.74 -3.65 -13.24
CA ASN A 134 3.21 -3.56 -14.59
C ASN A 134 1.84 -2.87 -14.58
N ASP A 135 1.58 -1.94 -15.50
CA ASP A 135 0.38 -1.10 -15.50
C ASP A 135 -0.45 -1.24 -16.78
N ASP A 136 -1.08 -2.40 -16.96
CA ASP A 136 -1.91 -2.67 -18.14
C ASP A 136 -3.32 -2.01 -18.07
N SER A 137 -3.68 -1.36 -16.95
CA SER A 137 -5.01 -0.78 -16.73
C SER A 137 -4.96 0.36 -15.71
N PRO A 138 -4.45 1.55 -16.10
CA PRO A 138 -4.31 2.68 -15.19
C PRO A 138 -5.67 3.26 -14.79
N VAL A 139 -5.80 3.63 -13.51
CA VAL A 139 -6.96 4.41 -13.04
C VAL A 139 -6.69 5.88 -13.35
N LEU A 140 -7.61 6.49 -14.09
CA LEU A 140 -7.43 7.87 -14.55
C LEU A 140 -7.59 8.89 -13.39
N PRO A 141 -6.88 10.03 -13.47
CA PRO A 141 -7.04 11.11 -12.51
C PRO A 141 -8.44 11.74 -12.60
N ARG A 142 -8.85 12.38 -11.50
CA ARG A 142 -10.19 12.98 -11.38
C ARG A 142 -10.31 14.27 -12.22
N GLY A 143 -9.27 15.08 -12.25
CA GLY A 143 -9.20 16.34 -13.00
C GLY A 143 -8.33 16.22 -14.25
N ILE A 144 -8.52 17.15 -15.20
CA ILE A 144 -7.67 17.30 -16.40
C ILE A 144 -6.37 18.05 -16.06
N GLU A 145 -6.35 18.87 -15.00
CA GLU A 145 -5.21 19.74 -14.65
C GLU A 145 -3.97 18.99 -14.13
N GLU A 146 -4.11 17.74 -13.65
CA GLU A 146 -2.95 16.89 -13.33
C GLU A 146 -2.14 16.50 -14.59
N GLU A 147 -2.64 16.78 -15.81
CA GLU A 147 -1.95 16.53 -17.09
C GLU A 147 -1.15 17.72 -17.64
N LEU A 148 -1.16 18.93 -17.04
CA LEU A 148 -0.55 20.13 -17.65
C LEU A 148 0.80 20.59 -17.07
N ASN A 149 1.69 19.64 -16.73
CA ASN A 149 3.11 19.95 -16.61
C ASN A 149 4.03 18.85 -17.17
N VAL A 150 3.55 18.16 -18.21
CA VAL A 150 4.41 17.33 -19.07
C VAL A 150 4.82 18.22 -20.24
N PRO A 151 6.09 18.65 -20.34
CA PRO A 151 6.56 19.33 -21.53
C PRO A 151 6.52 18.31 -22.69
N GLY A 152 5.69 18.58 -23.69
CA GLY A 152 5.86 18.10 -25.06
C GLY A 152 5.87 16.58 -25.28
N PHE A 153 4.81 16.08 -25.89
CA PHE A 153 4.83 14.84 -26.67
C PHE A 153 5.79 14.97 -27.88
N GLU A 154 7.09 14.82 -27.67
CA GLU A 154 8.08 14.47 -28.70
C GLU A 154 9.27 13.74 -28.05
N GLU A 155 9.06 12.54 -27.51
CA GLU A 155 10.18 11.61 -27.31
C GLU A 155 10.24 10.68 -28.53
N ALA A 156 11.23 10.91 -29.39
CA ALA A 156 11.66 9.92 -30.37
C ALA A 156 11.97 8.62 -29.63
N GLN A 157 11.44 7.49 -30.11
CA GLN A 157 11.73 6.15 -29.59
C GLN A 157 13.26 5.95 -29.52
N ALA A 158 13.83 6.11 -28.32
CA ALA A 158 15.21 5.76 -28.08
C ALA A 158 15.31 4.22 -28.01
N PRO A 159 16.31 3.60 -28.65
CA PRO A 159 16.51 2.16 -28.57
C PRO A 159 16.74 1.74 -27.10
N PHE A 160 16.13 0.63 -26.73
CA PHE A 160 16.19 0.03 -25.39
C PHE A 160 17.62 -0.47 -25.10
N GLU A 161 18.42 0.36 -24.44
CA GLU A 161 19.74 -0.01 -23.93
C GLU A 161 19.69 -0.39 -22.45
N TYR A 162 20.46 -1.41 -22.09
CA TYR A 162 20.54 -2.11 -20.81
C TYR A 162 21.10 -1.26 -19.65
N GLU A 163 20.46 -0.14 -19.31
CA GLU A 163 20.76 0.69 -18.12
C GLU A 163 19.71 0.48 -16.99
N ILE A 164 19.33 -0.78 -16.77
CA ILE A 164 18.11 -1.17 -16.05
C ILE A 164 18.22 -1.05 -14.51
N GLU A 165 19.40 -1.15 -13.90
CA GLU A 165 19.49 -1.12 -12.42
C GLU A 165 19.41 0.29 -11.83
N ARG A 166 20.15 1.26 -12.37
CA ARG A 166 20.25 2.60 -11.77
C ARG A 166 18.99 3.45 -11.95
N ASN A 167 18.25 3.25 -13.04
CA ASN A 167 16.99 3.95 -13.29
C ASN A 167 15.82 3.40 -12.44
N ARG A 168 15.86 2.13 -12.05
CA ARG A 168 14.74 1.51 -11.31
C ARG A 168 14.70 1.91 -9.84
N THR A 169 15.83 2.07 -9.16
CA THR A 169 15.83 2.57 -7.77
C THR A 169 15.28 4.01 -7.69
N THR A 170 15.59 4.84 -8.69
CA THR A 170 15.02 6.18 -8.85
C THR A 170 13.52 6.13 -9.12
N PHE A 171 13.05 5.15 -9.92
CA PHE A 171 11.63 4.94 -10.16
C PHE A 171 10.86 4.53 -8.89
N LEU A 172 11.40 3.61 -8.08
CA LEU A 172 10.79 3.15 -6.83
C LEU A 172 10.71 4.24 -5.75
N SER A 173 11.61 5.21 -5.80
CA SER A 173 11.65 6.36 -4.90
C SER A 173 10.90 7.60 -5.43
N SER A 174 10.41 7.56 -6.66
CA SER A 174 9.69 8.69 -7.27
C SER A 174 8.34 8.91 -6.60
N ARG A 175 8.14 10.10 -6.01
CA ARG A 175 6.87 10.46 -5.37
C ARG A 175 5.69 10.42 -6.34
N ILE A 176 5.88 10.91 -7.57
CA ILE A 176 4.84 10.93 -8.61
C ILE A 176 4.34 9.52 -8.94
N VAL A 177 5.27 8.56 -9.06
CA VAL A 177 4.94 7.16 -9.34
C VAL A 177 4.19 6.55 -8.15
N ARG A 178 4.67 6.81 -6.93
CA ARG A 178 4.04 6.31 -5.69
C ARG A 178 2.64 6.88 -5.49
N ASP A 179 2.42 8.17 -5.73
CA ASP A 179 1.11 8.81 -5.68
C ASP A 179 0.12 8.17 -6.65
N ARG A 180 0.56 7.91 -7.88
CA ARG A 180 -0.26 7.23 -8.89
C ARG A 180 -0.63 5.82 -8.45
N ILE A 181 0.33 5.06 -7.92
CA ILE A 181 0.08 3.70 -7.43
C ILE A 181 -0.86 3.72 -6.23
N PHE A 182 -0.60 4.56 -5.23
CA PHE A 182 -1.44 4.75 -4.04
C PHE A 182 -2.89 5.07 -4.43
N ARG A 183 -3.06 6.05 -5.33
CA ARG A 183 -4.38 6.40 -5.89
C ARG A 183 -5.06 5.16 -6.47
N ARG A 184 -4.37 4.42 -7.33
CA ARG A 184 -4.93 3.24 -7.99
C ARG A 184 -5.36 2.17 -7.00
N ILE A 185 -4.51 1.80 -6.04
CA ILE A 185 -4.82 0.72 -5.09
C ILE A 185 -5.98 1.11 -4.16
N VAL A 186 -6.01 2.36 -3.68
CA VAL A 186 -7.11 2.85 -2.83
C VAL A 186 -8.42 2.88 -3.62
N LEU A 187 -8.44 3.48 -4.81
CA LEU A 187 -9.68 3.56 -5.59
C LEU A 187 -10.23 2.19 -5.95
N ARG A 188 -9.36 1.22 -6.31
CA ARG A 188 -9.78 -0.17 -6.55
C ARG A 188 -10.33 -0.85 -5.31
N ALA A 189 -9.71 -0.65 -4.14
CA ALA A 189 -10.15 -1.28 -2.88
C ALA A 189 -11.57 -0.84 -2.48
N TYR A 190 -11.99 0.36 -2.88
CA TYR A 190 -13.33 0.89 -2.64
C TYR A 190 -14.28 0.74 -3.84
N ASP A 191 -13.94 -0.05 -4.87
CA ASP A 191 -14.75 -0.18 -6.09
C ASP A 191 -15.09 1.19 -6.73
N GLU A 192 -14.13 2.13 -6.70
CA GLU A 192 -14.25 3.50 -7.21
C GLU A 192 -15.46 4.27 -6.62
N ARG A 193 -15.84 3.93 -5.39
CA ARG A 193 -16.99 4.48 -4.68
C ARG A 193 -16.56 5.38 -3.54
N CYS A 194 -17.32 6.45 -3.32
CA CYS A 194 -17.10 7.31 -2.16
C CYS A 194 -17.47 6.55 -0.87
N ALA A 195 -16.52 6.45 0.06
CA ALA A 195 -16.71 5.77 1.34
C ALA A 195 -17.82 6.41 2.20
N ILE A 196 -18.00 7.73 2.09
CA ILE A 196 -18.94 8.51 2.92
C ILE A 196 -20.34 8.50 2.30
N ALA A 197 -20.47 8.88 1.04
CA ALA A 197 -21.77 9.02 0.37
C ALA A 197 -22.27 7.72 -0.27
N GLY A 198 -21.39 6.75 -0.52
CA GLY A 198 -21.71 5.50 -1.23
C GLY A 198 -21.94 5.65 -2.73
N LEU A 199 -21.73 6.85 -3.29
CA LEU A 199 -21.90 7.13 -4.72
C LEU A 199 -20.71 6.60 -5.52
N LYS A 200 -21.01 6.02 -6.69
CA LYS A 200 -20.04 5.56 -7.68
C LYS A 200 -20.36 6.24 -9.01
N PHE A 201 -19.58 7.25 -9.36
CA PHE A 201 -19.72 7.97 -10.62
C PHE A 201 -18.45 7.81 -11.44
N ILE A 202 -18.62 7.27 -12.64
CA ILE A 202 -17.57 7.08 -13.64
C ILE A 202 -18.05 7.78 -14.90
N ASN A 203 -17.24 8.70 -15.43
CA ASN A 203 -17.61 9.42 -16.65
C ASN A 203 -17.44 8.54 -17.91
N GLY A 204 -17.86 9.05 -19.07
CA GLY A 204 -17.77 8.30 -20.35
C GLY A 204 -16.35 7.94 -20.78
N GLY A 205 -15.32 8.50 -20.16
CA GLY A 205 -13.91 8.17 -20.39
C GLY A 205 -13.30 7.25 -19.33
N GLY A 206 -14.10 6.69 -18.41
CA GLY A 206 -13.61 5.79 -17.36
C GLY A 206 -13.00 6.48 -16.14
N ARG A 207 -13.12 7.82 -16.00
CA ARG A 207 -12.60 8.54 -14.84
C ARG A 207 -13.60 8.47 -13.69
N ALA A 208 -13.16 7.96 -12.55
CA ALA A 208 -13.93 7.99 -11.31
C ALA A 208 -13.95 9.41 -10.70
N GLU A 209 -15.10 9.84 -10.16
CA GLU A 209 -15.24 11.13 -9.47
C GLU A 209 -14.44 11.19 -8.17
N VAL A 210 -14.20 10.05 -7.55
CA VAL A 210 -13.50 9.94 -6.27
C VAL A 210 -11.99 10.20 -6.39
N ALA A 211 -11.41 10.67 -5.30
CA ALA A 211 -9.97 10.75 -5.07
C ALA A 211 -9.57 9.83 -3.92
N ALA A 212 -8.31 9.39 -3.92
CA ALA A 212 -7.71 8.73 -2.77
C ALA A 212 -7.21 9.80 -1.81
N ALA A 213 -7.75 9.83 -0.59
CA ALA A 213 -7.32 10.71 0.47
C ALA A 213 -6.53 9.90 1.51
N HIS A 214 -5.42 10.45 2.00
CA HIS A 214 -4.73 9.89 3.16
C HIS A 214 -5.50 10.21 4.44
N ILE A 215 -5.58 9.25 5.37
CA ILE A 215 -6.18 9.45 6.69
C ILE A 215 -5.19 10.18 7.60
N ARG A 216 -3.96 9.64 7.72
CA ARG A 216 -2.78 10.37 8.22
C ARG A 216 -2.04 10.94 7.02
N PRO A 217 -1.91 12.26 6.86
CA PRO A 217 -1.31 12.89 5.70
C PRO A 217 0.20 12.64 5.64
N VAL A 218 0.78 12.77 4.44
CA VAL A 218 2.20 12.50 4.18
C VAL A 218 3.10 13.45 4.96
N GLU A 219 2.69 14.71 5.15
CA GLU A 219 3.39 15.72 5.94
C GLU A 219 3.52 15.31 7.42
N ALA A 220 2.64 14.43 7.89
CA ALA A 220 2.68 13.80 9.21
C ALA A 220 3.27 12.38 9.17
N ASN A 221 4.09 12.08 8.16
CA ASN A 221 4.69 10.77 7.89
C ASN A 221 3.68 9.64 7.63
N GLY A 222 2.48 9.94 7.14
CA GLY A 222 1.49 8.94 6.70
C GLY A 222 2.03 7.99 5.62
N PRO A 223 1.93 6.66 5.78
CA PRO A 223 2.39 5.73 4.76
C PRO A 223 1.39 5.64 3.60
N ASP A 224 1.89 5.30 2.41
CA ASP A 224 1.08 5.04 1.21
C ASP A 224 0.49 3.61 1.23
N THR A 225 -0.28 3.28 2.26
CA THR A 225 -0.96 1.98 2.39
C THR A 225 -2.46 2.13 2.17
N VAL A 226 -3.12 1.08 1.66
CA VAL A 226 -4.59 1.09 1.50
C VAL A 226 -5.29 1.35 2.83
N SER A 227 -4.77 0.80 3.93
CA SER A 227 -5.28 1.01 5.29
C SER A 227 -5.11 2.44 5.83
N ASN A 228 -4.26 3.26 5.21
CA ASN A 228 -4.15 4.71 5.46
C ASN A 228 -4.89 5.53 4.37
N GLY A 229 -5.62 4.87 3.46
CA GLY A 229 -6.30 5.49 2.34
C GLY A 229 -7.82 5.35 2.40
N ILE A 230 -8.52 6.38 1.95
CA ILE A 230 -9.98 6.37 1.83
C ILE A 230 -10.40 7.01 0.49
N ALA A 231 -11.30 6.34 -0.25
CA ALA A 231 -11.83 6.88 -1.49
C ALA A 231 -12.97 7.87 -1.19
N LEU A 232 -12.78 9.15 -1.52
CA LEU A 232 -13.70 10.23 -1.19
C LEU A 232 -14.13 11.03 -2.42
N SER A 233 -15.42 11.35 -2.51
CA SER A 233 -15.90 12.36 -3.44
C SER A 233 -15.40 13.74 -3.04
N GLY A 234 -15.49 14.74 -3.92
CA GLY A 234 -14.88 16.06 -3.69
C GLY A 234 -15.37 16.74 -2.43
N THR A 235 -16.68 16.73 -2.24
CA THR A 235 -17.31 17.27 -1.03
C THR A 235 -16.90 16.49 0.21
N ALA A 236 -16.88 15.16 0.15
CA ALA A 236 -16.48 14.32 1.29
C ALA A 236 -15.01 14.54 1.67
N HIS A 237 -14.13 14.60 0.68
CA HIS A 237 -12.69 14.84 0.84
C HIS A 237 -12.47 16.19 1.52
N TRP A 238 -13.08 17.25 1.00
CA TRP A 238 -12.97 18.58 1.58
C TRP A 238 -13.49 18.63 3.03
N MET A 239 -14.61 17.98 3.33
CA MET A 239 -15.14 17.92 4.71
C MET A 239 -14.19 17.17 5.65
N PHE A 240 -13.58 16.08 5.18
CA PHE A 240 -12.65 15.27 5.96
C PHE A 240 -11.38 16.06 6.29
N ASP A 241 -10.70 16.62 5.29
CA ASP A 241 -9.47 17.41 5.46
C ASP A 241 -9.67 18.64 6.35
N ARG A 242 -10.85 19.26 6.29
CA ARG A 242 -11.20 20.44 7.11
C ARG A 242 -11.68 20.09 8.51
N GLY A 243 -11.70 18.80 8.87
CA GLY A 243 -12.09 18.30 10.18
C GLY A 243 -13.57 18.40 10.47
N LEU A 244 -14.41 18.57 9.44
CA LEU A 244 -15.87 18.67 9.59
C LEU A 244 -16.52 17.30 9.76
N ILE A 245 -15.91 16.27 9.18
CA ILE A 245 -16.25 14.87 9.44
C ILE A 245 -15.00 14.08 9.84
N SER A 246 -15.21 12.98 10.55
CA SER A 246 -14.18 11.96 10.80
C SER A 246 -14.83 10.59 10.96
N LEU A 247 -14.04 9.57 11.32
CA LEU A 247 -14.54 8.21 11.52
C LEU A 247 -14.13 7.69 12.90
N SER A 248 -15.06 7.00 13.57
CA SER A 248 -14.74 6.17 14.72
C SER A 248 -13.96 4.91 14.30
N ASP A 249 -13.45 4.14 15.26
CA ASP A 249 -12.72 2.89 14.98
C ASP A 249 -13.63 1.83 14.36
N ASP A 250 -14.95 1.91 14.58
CA ASP A 250 -15.97 1.08 13.93
C ASP A 250 -16.55 1.72 12.65
N LEU A 251 -15.86 2.73 12.11
CA LEU A 251 -16.21 3.48 10.90
C LEU A 251 -17.54 4.25 10.98
N GLU A 252 -18.03 4.56 12.18
CA GLU A 252 -19.15 5.50 12.34
C GLU A 252 -18.70 6.89 11.87
N ILE A 253 -19.52 7.54 11.04
CA ILE A 253 -19.21 8.87 10.53
C ILE A 253 -19.55 9.91 11.60
N LEU A 254 -18.50 10.53 12.11
CA LEU A 254 -18.57 11.59 13.10
C LEU A 254 -18.74 12.93 12.39
N ILE A 255 -19.68 13.76 12.86
CA ILE A 255 -19.89 15.12 12.35
C ILE A 255 -19.45 16.11 13.44
N SER A 256 -18.60 17.06 13.07
CA SER A 256 -18.15 18.13 13.95
C SER A 256 -19.31 18.99 14.41
N ARG A 257 -19.29 19.41 15.69
CA ARG A 257 -20.27 20.36 16.23
C ARG A 257 -20.11 21.77 15.66
N GLN A 258 -18.96 22.07 15.06
CA GLN A 258 -18.64 23.37 14.46
C GLN A 258 -19.20 23.52 13.04
N VAL A 259 -19.85 22.48 12.50
CA VAL A 259 -20.57 22.56 11.22
C VAL A 259 -21.82 23.43 11.42
N ASN A 260 -21.98 24.41 10.53
CA ASN A 260 -23.13 25.32 10.53
C ASN A 260 -24.43 24.66 10.03
N ASP A 261 -24.34 23.70 9.12
CA ASP A 261 -25.49 22.94 8.58
C ASP A 261 -25.25 21.43 8.65
N GLN A 262 -25.51 20.85 9.82
CA GLN A 262 -25.32 19.41 10.05
C GLN A 262 -26.37 18.57 9.30
N GLU A 263 -27.55 19.10 9.02
CA GLU A 263 -28.61 18.37 8.32
C GLU A 263 -28.24 18.10 6.87
N SER A 264 -27.59 19.06 6.20
CA SER A 264 -27.04 18.84 4.86
C SER A 264 -25.97 17.75 4.84
N ILE A 265 -25.08 17.71 5.85
CA ILE A 265 -24.08 16.62 5.96
C ILE A 265 -24.76 15.27 6.21
N ARG A 266 -25.76 15.21 7.10
CA ARG A 266 -26.53 13.97 7.36
C ARG A 266 -27.23 13.47 6.10
N THR A 267 -27.75 14.37 5.27
CA THR A 267 -28.42 14.04 4.00
C THR A 267 -27.41 13.54 2.96
N PHE A 268 -26.18 14.05 2.98
CA PHE A 268 -25.10 13.64 2.09
C PHE A 268 -24.50 12.26 2.46
N ILE A 269 -24.43 11.95 3.76
CA ILE A 269 -23.92 10.66 4.26
C ILE A 269 -24.85 9.53 3.82
N ASN A 270 -24.28 8.36 3.50
CA ASN A 270 -25.06 7.19 3.18
C ASN A 270 -25.98 6.76 4.36
N LYS A 271 -27.07 6.06 4.05
CA LYS A 271 -28.13 5.72 5.02
C LYS A 271 -27.66 4.90 6.23
N SER A 272 -26.51 4.23 6.17
CA SER A 272 -26.01 3.44 7.30
C SER A 272 -25.38 4.30 8.41
N GLY A 273 -25.02 5.55 8.11
CA GLY A 273 -24.25 6.40 9.02
C GLY A 273 -22.80 5.93 9.25
N ARG A 274 -22.36 4.86 8.56
CA ARG A 274 -21.02 4.31 8.63
C ARG A 274 -20.33 4.43 7.28
N ALA A 275 -19.03 4.66 7.27
CA ALA A 275 -18.26 4.65 6.05
C ALA A 275 -18.24 3.24 5.45
N LEU A 276 -18.40 3.15 4.13
CA LEU A 276 -18.15 1.91 3.41
C LEU A 276 -16.67 1.57 3.54
N SER A 277 -16.37 0.29 3.70
CA SER A 277 -15.00 -0.21 3.81
C SER A 277 -14.67 -1.16 2.65
N PRO A 278 -13.39 -1.33 2.31
CA PRO A 278 -12.96 -2.40 1.42
C PRO A 278 -13.47 -3.77 1.90
N SER A 279 -13.72 -4.67 0.93
CA SER A 279 -14.20 -6.03 1.20
C SER A 279 -13.18 -6.81 2.04
N ARG A 280 -11.90 -6.59 1.74
CA ARG A 280 -10.78 -7.25 2.41
C ARG A 280 -10.48 -6.59 3.76
N PRO A 281 -10.44 -7.35 4.87
CA PRO A 281 -10.17 -6.80 6.20
C PRO A 281 -8.83 -6.04 6.33
N SER A 282 -7.78 -6.51 5.64
CA SER A 282 -6.44 -5.88 5.68
C SER A 282 -6.38 -4.49 5.07
N ASP A 283 -7.35 -4.19 4.20
CA ASP A 283 -7.37 -2.97 3.41
C ASP A 283 -8.25 -1.91 4.09
N ARG A 284 -8.95 -2.27 5.18
CA ARG A 284 -9.79 -1.35 5.92
C ARG A 284 -8.95 -0.26 6.61
N PRO A 285 -9.51 0.95 6.78
CA PRO A 285 -8.87 2.00 7.56
C PRO A 285 -8.35 1.50 8.91
N HIS A 286 -7.05 1.67 9.16
CA HIS A 286 -6.46 1.19 10.40
C HIS A 286 -6.85 2.13 11.57
N PRO A 287 -7.26 1.59 12.73
CA PRO A 287 -7.68 2.40 13.88
C PRO A 287 -6.64 3.44 14.32
N ALA A 288 -5.35 3.14 14.20
CA ALA A 288 -4.29 4.09 14.54
C ALA A 288 -4.31 5.36 13.66
N PHE A 289 -4.59 5.24 12.36
CA PHE A 289 -4.69 6.40 11.47
C PHE A 289 -6.00 7.17 11.72
N LEU A 290 -7.10 6.45 11.94
CA LEU A 290 -8.39 7.07 12.29
C LEU A 290 -8.27 7.88 13.59
N LYS A 291 -7.66 7.30 14.62
CA LYS A 291 -7.36 7.97 15.89
C LYS A 291 -6.50 9.20 15.66
N TRP A 292 -5.42 9.07 14.88
CA TRP A 292 -4.57 10.22 14.54
C TRP A 292 -5.38 11.35 13.90
N HIS A 293 -6.24 11.04 12.92
CA HIS A 293 -7.08 12.07 12.28
C HIS A 293 -8.06 12.71 13.28
N ARG A 294 -8.67 11.92 14.17
CA ARG A 294 -9.56 12.46 15.22
C ARG A 294 -8.84 13.40 16.18
N GLU A 295 -7.58 13.15 16.49
CA GLU A 295 -6.79 13.95 17.44
C GLU A 295 -6.14 15.19 16.81
N ASN A 296 -5.85 15.16 15.50
CA ASN A 296 -5.05 16.21 14.84
C ASN A 296 -5.83 17.05 13.81
N CYS A 297 -6.88 16.49 13.22
CA CYS A 297 -7.65 17.16 12.15
C CYS A 297 -9.08 17.47 12.56
N PHE A 298 -9.76 16.51 13.22
CA PHE A 298 -11.18 16.63 13.55
C PHE A 298 -11.46 17.78 14.52
N LYS A 299 -12.51 18.56 14.21
CA LYS A 299 -12.95 19.69 15.04
C LYS A 299 -14.02 19.22 16.01
N HIS A 300 -13.71 19.19 17.29
CA HIS A 300 -14.66 18.85 18.36
C HIS A 300 -15.77 19.89 18.53
#